data_AF-A0A356QSQ5-F1
#
_entry.id   AF-A0A356QSQ5-F1
#
_cell.length_a   1.000
_cell.length_b   1.000
_cell.length_c   1.000
_cell.angle_alpha   90.00
_cell.angle_beta   90.00
_cell.angle_gamma   90.00
#
_symmetry.space_group_name_H-M   'P 1'
#
loop_
_entity.id
_entity.type
_entity.pdbx_description
1 polymer ?
#
loop_
_entity_poly.entity_id
_entity_poly.type
_entity_poly.pdbx_seq_one_letter_code
_entity_poly.pdbx_strand_id
1 'polypeptide(L)'
;YRYAPAGSHATATFTLKAPAKGSYDVLVSWQSHPNRGNTVPVSVQSRKVDSTITLNMKKEPAVHNAFGRAGQVDVEKGDKITVTIGTDDAGGLAHADAVLLVPKN
;
A
#
# COMPACT_ATOMS: atom_id res chain seq x y z
N TYR A 1 7.24 7.59 -8.95
CA TYR A 1 6.36 8.05 -7.86
C TYR A 1 5.46 9.22 -8.25
N ARG A 2 4.39 9.42 -7.48
CA ARG A 2 3.51 10.59 -7.44
C ARG A 2 3.15 10.91 -5.98
N TYR A 3 2.70 12.13 -5.72
CA TYR A 3 2.15 12.52 -4.41
C TYR A 3 0.95 13.44 -4.56
N ALA A 4 0.09 13.44 -3.55
CA ALA A 4 -1.09 14.31 -3.50
C ALA A 4 -1.33 14.80 -2.06
N PRO A 5 -1.87 16.02 -1.88
CA PRO A 5 -2.13 16.56 -0.55
C PRO A 5 -3.31 15.89 0.14
N ALA A 6 -3.27 15.85 1.47
CA ALA A 6 -4.39 15.35 2.28
C ALA A 6 -5.70 16.08 1.93
N GLY A 7 -6.81 15.34 1.91
CA GLY A 7 -8.15 15.88 1.63
C GLY A 7 -8.38 16.28 0.16
N SER A 8 -7.50 15.92 -0.76
CA SER A 8 -7.71 16.18 -2.20
C SER A 8 -8.62 15.16 -2.89
N HIS A 9 -9.07 14.14 -2.17
CA HIS A 9 -9.82 13.00 -2.70
C HIS A 9 -9.10 12.24 -3.82
N ALA A 10 -7.77 12.42 -3.92
CA ALA A 10 -6.96 11.71 -4.89
C ALA A 10 -6.72 10.27 -4.41
N THR A 11 -6.65 9.36 -5.38
CA THR A 11 -6.28 7.96 -5.14
C THR A 11 -5.23 7.50 -6.15
N ALA A 12 -4.38 6.57 -5.72
CA ALA A 12 -3.51 5.80 -6.60
C ALA A 12 -3.83 4.32 -6.43
N THR A 13 -4.29 3.69 -7.51
CA THR A 13 -4.76 2.29 -7.50
C THR A 13 -3.81 1.41 -8.30
N PHE A 14 -3.34 0.34 -7.66
CA PHE A 14 -2.49 -0.68 -8.25
C PHE A 14 -3.26 -1.99 -8.31
N THR A 15 -3.26 -2.65 -9.47
CA THR A 15 -3.88 -3.97 -9.64
C THR A 15 -2.80 -5.00 -9.96
N LEU A 16 -2.68 -6.00 -9.11
CA LEU A 16 -1.72 -7.10 -9.23
C LEU A 16 -2.47 -8.41 -9.51
N LYS A 17 -1.77 -9.35 -10.13
CA LYS A 17 -2.23 -10.74 -10.27
C LYS A 17 -1.28 -11.66 -9.52
N ALA A 18 -1.85 -12.54 -8.70
CA ALA A 18 -1.08 -13.54 -7.95
C ALA A 18 -0.35 -14.49 -8.93
N PRO A 19 0.98 -14.66 -8.83
CA PRO A 19 1.73 -15.51 -9.77
C PRO A 19 1.53 -17.01 -9.47
N ALA A 20 1.24 -17.36 -8.22
CA ALA A 20 0.99 -18.72 -7.75
C ALA A 20 0.08 -18.69 -6.51
N LYS A 21 -0.52 -19.84 -6.19
CA LYS A 21 -1.25 -20.03 -4.93
C LYS A 21 -0.31 -19.84 -3.74
N GLY A 22 -0.79 -19.18 -2.69
CA GLY A 22 -0.05 -19.04 -1.44
C GLY A 22 -0.49 -17.83 -0.61
N SER A 23 0.21 -17.62 0.50
CA SER A 23 0.10 -16.42 1.32
C SER A 23 1.14 -15.40 0.87
N TYR A 24 0.73 -14.14 0.71
CA TYR A 24 1.62 -13.05 0.32
C TYR A 24 1.47 -11.85 1.23
N ASP A 25 2.58 -11.21 1.51
CA ASP A 25 2.63 -9.88 2.08
C ASP A 25 2.42 -8.86 0.97
N VAL A 26 1.53 -7.90 1.23
CA VAL A 26 1.28 -6.77 0.35
C VAL A 26 2.09 -5.61 0.87
N LEU A 27 3.07 -5.16 0.08
CA LEU A 27 3.95 -4.06 0.42
C LEU A 27 3.68 -2.86 -0.48
N VAL A 28 3.81 -1.66 0.07
CA VAL A 28 3.74 -0.39 -0.67
C VAL A 28 5.01 0.42 -0.46
N SER A 29 5.44 1.14 -1.48
CA SER A 29 6.66 1.94 -1.45
C SER A 29 6.38 3.43 -1.32
N TRP A 30 7.16 4.10 -0.46
CA TRP A 30 7.21 5.54 -0.35
C TRP A 30 8.62 6.02 0.01
N GLN A 31 8.91 7.27 -0.32
CA GLN A 31 10.08 7.98 0.20
C GLN A 31 9.65 8.84 1.39
N SER A 32 10.29 8.62 2.54
CA SER A 32 10.01 9.36 3.77
C SER A 32 10.46 10.81 3.68
N HIS A 33 9.63 11.73 4.17
CA HIS A 33 9.96 13.14 4.29
C HIS A 33 9.04 13.82 5.34
N PRO A 34 9.48 14.86 6.06
CA PRO A 34 8.67 15.50 7.11
C PRO A 34 7.28 16.02 6.67
N ASN A 35 7.12 16.36 5.38
CA ASN A 35 5.85 16.83 4.82
C ASN A 35 4.89 15.70 4.36
N ARG A 36 5.27 14.43 4.54
CA ARG A 36 4.42 13.29 4.22
C ARG A 36 3.32 13.10 5.25
N GLY A 37 2.28 12.38 4.85
CA GLY A 37 1.20 11.99 5.73
C GLY A 37 1.66 11.05 6.83
N ASN A 38 1.21 11.27 8.06
CA ASN A 38 1.43 10.36 9.18
C ASN A 38 0.32 9.31 9.34
N THR A 39 -0.78 9.46 8.59
CA THR A 39 -1.97 8.60 8.64
C THR A 39 -2.48 8.25 7.24
N VAL A 40 -1.59 8.09 6.26
CA VAL A 40 -1.96 7.83 4.86
C VAL A 40 -2.76 6.53 4.77
N PRO A 41 -4.03 6.54 4.32
CA PRO A 41 -4.83 5.34 4.20
C PRO A 41 -4.35 4.48 3.03
N VAL A 42 -4.21 3.18 3.28
CA VAL A 42 -3.89 2.17 2.27
C VAL A 42 -4.87 1.02 2.41
N SER A 43 -5.66 0.79 1.36
CA SER A 43 -6.63 -0.30 1.28
C SER A 43 -6.08 -1.46 0.46
N VAL A 44 -6.32 -2.68 0.91
CA VAL A 44 -5.99 -3.92 0.21
C VAL A 44 -7.27 -4.73 0.03
N GLN A 45 -7.59 -5.03 -1.22
CA GLN A 45 -8.73 -5.85 -1.59
C GLN A 45 -8.28 -7.08 -2.40
N SER A 46 -8.75 -8.25 -1.99
CA SER A 46 -8.64 -9.52 -2.70
C SER A 46 -9.96 -10.27 -2.60
N ARG A 47 -10.02 -11.53 -3.06
CA ARG A 47 -11.22 -12.35 -2.93
C ARG A 47 -11.65 -12.58 -1.47
N LYS A 48 -10.71 -12.59 -0.52
CA LYS A 48 -10.95 -12.91 0.90
C LYS A 48 -10.68 -11.76 1.86
N VAL A 49 -10.04 -10.69 1.37
CA VAL A 49 -9.59 -9.56 2.19
C VAL A 49 -10.19 -8.29 1.63
N ASP A 50 -10.77 -7.49 2.52
CA ASP A 50 -11.12 -6.11 2.26
C ASP A 50 -10.75 -5.34 3.53
N SER A 51 -9.59 -4.68 3.52
CA SER A 51 -9.05 -4.02 4.70
C SER A 51 -8.39 -2.70 4.35
N THR A 52 -8.37 -1.79 5.32
CA THR A 52 -7.66 -0.51 5.21
C THR A 52 -6.82 -0.33 6.46
N ILE A 53 -5.57 0.07 6.28
CA ILE A 53 -4.68 0.50 7.36
C ILE A 53 -4.22 1.94 7.11
N THR A 54 -3.62 2.56 8.11
CA THR A 54 -2.92 3.83 7.96
C THR A 54 -1.41 3.64 8.08
N LEU A 55 -0.65 4.34 7.25
CA LEU A 55 0.81 4.34 7.25
C LEU A 55 1.36 5.72 7.58
N ASN A 56 2.39 5.73 8.43
CA ASN A 56 3.15 6.94 8.71
C ASN A 56 4.30 7.08 7.69
N MET A 57 4.02 7.78 6.60
CA MET A 57 4.98 8.02 5.53
C MET A 57 6.03 9.09 5.85
N LYS A 58 6.02 9.69 7.05
CA LYS A 58 7.15 10.51 7.54
C LYS A 58 8.33 9.65 7.96
N LYS A 59 8.07 8.38 8.31
CA LYS A 59 9.10 7.41 8.73
C LYS A 59 9.57 6.60 7.53
N GLU A 60 10.81 6.14 7.60
CA GLU A 60 11.35 5.22 6.61
C GLU A 60 10.52 3.92 6.59
N PRO A 61 10.27 3.35 5.40
CA PRO A 61 9.63 2.05 5.30
C PRO A 61 10.51 0.94 5.90
N ALA A 62 9.91 -0.01 6.61
CA ALA A 62 10.66 -1.01 7.38
C ALA A 62 11.40 -2.07 6.52
N VAL A 63 10.98 -2.31 5.28
CA VAL A 63 11.55 -3.33 4.39
C VAL A 63 12.51 -2.66 3.41
N HIS A 64 13.80 -2.93 3.60
CA HIS A 64 14.91 -2.39 2.78
C HIS A 64 14.86 -0.86 2.59
N ASN A 65 14.34 -0.12 3.58
CA ASN A 65 14.16 1.34 3.53
C ASN A 65 13.34 1.84 2.34
N ALA A 66 12.55 0.96 1.71
CA ALA A 66 11.83 1.26 0.48
C ALA A 66 10.37 0.79 0.49
N PHE A 67 10.03 -0.23 1.29
CA PHE A 67 8.69 -0.80 1.35
C PHE A 67 8.16 -0.93 2.78
N GLY A 68 6.86 -0.70 2.96
CA GLY A 68 6.14 -1.00 4.20
C GLY A 68 4.93 -1.87 3.94
N ARG A 69 4.51 -2.60 4.97
CA ARG A 69 3.47 -3.62 4.88
C ARG A 69 2.08 -2.98 4.95
N ALA A 70 1.27 -3.22 3.93
CA ALA A 70 -0.13 -2.80 3.86
C ALA A 70 -1.10 -3.89 4.34
N GLY A 71 -0.69 -5.16 4.27
CA GLY A 71 -1.50 -6.28 4.72
C GLY A 71 -0.94 -7.62 4.26
N GLN A 72 -1.77 -8.66 4.39
CA GLN A 72 -1.50 -10.00 3.91
C GLN A 72 -2.73 -10.51 3.17
N VAL A 73 -2.52 -11.33 2.14
CA VAL A 73 -3.58 -12.00 1.39
C VAL A 73 -3.25 -13.48 1.20
N ASP A 74 -4.28 -14.32 1.20
CA ASP A 74 -4.21 -15.71 0.75
C ASP A 74 -4.91 -15.82 -0.60
N VAL A 75 -4.18 -16.32 -1.61
CA VAL A 75 -4.58 -16.24 -3.01
C VAL A 75 -4.41 -17.57 -3.73
N GLU A 76 -5.20 -17.77 -4.78
CA GLU A 76 -4.94 -18.75 -5.84
C GLU A 76 -4.15 -18.09 -7.00
N LYS A 77 -3.56 -18.90 -7.88
CA LYS A 77 -2.89 -18.36 -9.08
C LYS A 77 -3.87 -17.56 -9.94
N GLY A 78 -3.48 -16.33 -10.28
CA GLY A 78 -4.26 -15.42 -11.12
C GLY A 78 -5.28 -14.57 -10.38
N ASP A 79 -5.48 -14.77 -9.07
CA ASP A 79 -6.34 -13.91 -8.26
C ASP A 79 -5.90 -12.45 -8.38
N LYS A 80 -6.88 -11.55 -8.42
CA LYS A 80 -6.68 -10.11 -8.50
C LYS A 80 -6.52 -9.54 -7.09
N ILE A 81 -5.48 -8.74 -6.88
CA ILE A 81 -5.29 -7.94 -5.68
C ILE A 81 -5.31 -6.47 -6.09
N THR A 82 -6.18 -5.67 -5.49
CA THR A 82 -6.23 -4.22 -5.66
C THR A 82 -5.64 -3.56 -4.43
N VAL A 83 -4.69 -2.65 -4.62
CA VAL A 83 -4.15 -1.81 -3.54
C VAL A 83 -4.40 -0.36 -3.88
N THR A 84 -5.04 0.37 -2.97
CA THR A 84 -5.41 1.77 -3.15
C THR A 84 -4.73 2.61 -2.07
N ILE A 85 -3.94 3.61 -2.49
CA ILE A 85 -3.39 4.64 -1.60
C ILE A 85 -4.26 5.87 -1.74
N GLY A 86 -4.86 6.33 -0.64
CA GLY A 86 -5.77 7.48 -0.62
C GLY A 86 -5.16 8.72 0.03
N THR A 87 -5.84 9.86 -0.13
CA THR A 87 -5.46 11.12 0.53
C THR A 87 -6.40 11.55 1.65
N ASP A 88 -7.53 10.88 1.80
CA ASP A 88 -8.51 11.25 2.84
C ASP A 88 -7.90 11.00 4.22
N ASP A 89 -7.92 12.01 5.09
CA ASP A 89 -7.32 11.98 6.42
C ASP A 89 -5.82 11.58 6.47
N ALA A 90 -5.08 11.78 5.37
CA ALA A 90 -3.69 11.34 5.25
C ALA A 90 -2.70 12.05 6.20
N GLY A 91 -3.08 13.21 6.78
CA GLY A 91 -2.24 13.94 7.74
C GLY A 91 -0.98 14.58 7.11
N GLY A 92 -0.98 14.80 5.80
CA GLY A 92 0.14 15.35 5.01
C GLY A 92 0.11 14.85 3.56
N LEU A 93 1.23 14.93 2.84
CA LEU A 93 1.31 14.41 1.47
C LEU A 93 1.30 12.88 1.47
N ALA A 94 0.31 12.27 0.80
CA ALA A 94 0.35 10.85 0.48
C ALA A 94 1.34 10.63 -0.68
N HIS A 95 2.19 9.62 -0.57
CA HIS A 95 3.19 9.28 -1.59
C HIS A 95 2.92 7.88 -2.11
N ALA A 96 2.84 7.74 -3.43
CA ALA A 96 2.62 6.47 -4.10
C ALA A 96 3.73 6.23 -5.11
N ASP A 97 4.44 5.11 -4.99
CA ASP A 97 5.47 4.73 -5.96
C ASP A 97 5.21 3.35 -6.57
N ALA A 98 5.25 2.30 -5.75
CA ALA A 98 5.12 0.93 -6.20
C ALA A 98 4.40 0.04 -5.16
N VAL A 99 3.93 -1.11 -5.62
CA VAL A 99 3.34 -2.18 -4.80
C VAL A 99 4.01 -3.50 -5.14
N LEU A 100 4.27 -4.32 -4.12
CA LEU A 100 4.90 -5.62 -4.27
C LEU A 100 4.10 -6.71 -3.52
N LEU A 101 3.99 -7.87 -4.14
CA LEU A 101 3.58 -9.11 -3.47
C LEU A 101 4.84 -9.91 -3.13
N VAL A 102 5.03 -10.23 -1.86
CA VAL A 102 6.16 -11.05 -1.39
C VAL A 102 5.61 -12.34 -0.79
N PRO A 103 6.01 -13.53 -1.26
CA PRO A 103 5.59 -14.78 -0.63
C PRO A 103 5.90 -14.76 0.86
N LYS A 104 4.93 -15.17 1.68
CA LYS A 104 5.13 -15.37 3.10
C LYS A 104 5.64 -16.81 3.29
N ASN A 105 6.81 -16.95 3.88
CA ASN A 105 7.35 -18.25 4.29
C ASN A 105 6.53 -18.84 5.44
#